data_AF-A0A0L7K212-F1
#
_entry.id   AF-A0A0L7K212-F1
#
_cell.length_a   1.000
_cell.length_b   1.000
_cell.length_c   1.000
_cell.angle_alpha   90.00
_cell.angle_beta   90.00
_cell.angle_gamma   90.00
#
_symmetry.space_group_name_H-M   'P 1'
#
loop_
_entity.id
_entity.type
_entity.pdbx_description
1 polymer ?
#
loop_
_entity_poly.entity_id
_entity_poly.type
_entity_poly.pdbx_seq_one_letter_code
_entity_poly.pdbx_strand_id
1 'polypeptide(L)' 'TDSAKPSPQVLQQAGNIERLGRFLWSLPACERLHAHESVLKAKAMVAFHRGNFKELYRLLESHTFSAHNHTKLQ' A
#
# COMPACT_ATOMS: atom_id res chain seq x y z
N THR A 1 8.08 -15.33 28.82
CA THR A 1 8.76 -14.57 27.75
C THR A 1 8.28 -15.14 26.43
N ASP A 2 7.25 -14.50 25.86
CA ASP A 2 6.54 -14.97 24.67
C ASP A 2 7.43 -14.78 23.43
N SER A 3 8.16 -15.82 23.07
CA SER A 3 8.99 -15.85 21.87
C SER A 3 8.14 -16.34 20.71
N ALA A 4 7.20 -15.52 20.24
CA ALA A 4 6.48 -15.75 19.01
C ALA A 4 7.46 -15.71 17.83
N LYS A 5 8.12 -16.84 17.55
CA LYS A 5 8.86 -17.03 16.30
C LYS A 5 7.85 -16.89 15.15
N PRO A 6 8.05 -15.98 14.19
CA PRO A 6 7.13 -15.82 13.08
C PRO A 6 7.06 -17.14 12.29
N SER A 7 5.84 -17.60 12.00
CA SER A 7 5.62 -18.82 11.23
C SER A 7 6.19 -18.69 9.81
N PRO A 8 6.58 -19.80 9.15
CA PRO A 8 7.12 -19.76 7.80
C PRO A 8 6.17 -19.09 6.79
N GLN A 9 4.85 -19.17 6.99
CA GLN A 9 3.90 -18.43 6.16
C GLN A 9 4.06 -16.91 6.32
N VAL A 10 4.28 -16.41 7.54
CA VAL A 10 4.49 -14.98 7.82
C VAL A 10 5.80 -14.50 7.19
N LEU A 11 6.86 -15.32 7.24
CA LEU A 11 8.14 -15.00 6.60
C LEU A 11 8.03 -14.95 5.06
N GLN A 12 7.29 -15.88 4.45
CA GLN A 12 7.03 -15.85 3.01
C GLN A 12 6.18 -14.63 2.61
N GLN A 13 5.15 -14.30 3.40
CA GLN A 13 4.34 -13.11 3.19
C GLN A 13 5.17 -11.83 3.33
N ALA A 14 6.00 -11.72 4.37
CA ALA A 14 6.91 -10.59 4.58
C ALA A 14 7.87 -10.39 3.38
N GLY A 15 8.43 -11.48 2.85
CA GLY A 15 9.28 -11.43 1.66
C GLY A 15 8.54 -10.94 0.40
N ASN A 16 7.25 -11.25 0.28
CA ASN A 16 6.42 -10.73 -0.82
C ASN A 16 6.13 -9.23 -0.65
N ILE A 17 5.84 -8.78 0.58
CA ILE A 17 5.59 -7.36 0.85
C ILE A 17 6.86 -6.50 0.63
N GLU A 18 8.04 -6.99 1.02
CA GLU A 18 9.28 -6.25 0.74
C GLU A 18 9.59 -6.16 -0.76
N ARG A 19 9.28 -7.21 -1.54
CA ARG A 19 9.36 -7.16 -3.01
C ARG A 19 8.34 -6.17 -3.59
N LEU A 20 7.12 -6.15 -3.06
CA LEU A 20 6.08 -5.20 -3.44
C LEU A 20 6.52 -3.76 -3.16
N GLY A 21 7.16 -3.50 -2.01
CA GLY A 21 7.75 -2.20 -1.70
C GLY A 21 8.79 -1.76 -2.73
N ARG A 22 9.72 -2.64 -3.12
CA ARG A 22 10.72 -2.32 -4.17
C ARG A 22 10.08 -2.06 -5.53
N PHE A 23 9.09 -2.86 -5.91
CA PHE A 23 8.36 -2.67 -7.16
C PHE A 23 7.70 -1.29 -7.22
N LEU A 24 7.02 -0.88 -6.13
CA LEU A 24 6.41 0.45 -6.02
C LEU A 24 7.43 1.59 -6.13
N TRP A 25 8.64 1.40 -5.59
CA TRP A 25 9.74 2.36 -5.71
C TRP A 25 10.34 2.42 -7.13
N SER A 26 10.29 1.34 -7.89
CA SER A 26 10.73 1.31 -9.29
C SER A 26 9.69 1.85 -10.28
N LEU A 27 8.48 2.15 -9.83
CA LEU A 27 7.46 2.70 -10.72
C LEU A 27 7.86 4.11 -11.18
N PRO A 28 7.62 4.45 -12.46
CA PRO A 28 7.83 5.80 -12.94
C PRO A 28 6.90 6.77 -12.21
N ALA A 29 7.34 8.02 -12.03
CA ALA A 29 6.59 9.11 -11.37
C ALA A 29 5.39 9.57 -12.23
N CYS A 30 4.43 8.67 -12.43
CA CYS A 30 3.20 8.92 -13.15
C CYS A 30 2.07 9.04 -12.13
N GLU A 31 1.53 10.24 -11.94
CA GLU A 31 0.45 10.50 -10.98
C GLU A 31 -0.75 9.58 -11.19
N ARG A 32 -1.13 9.33 -12.45
CA ARG A 32 -2.26 8.47 -12.82
C ARG A 32 -2.05 7.01 -12.40
N LEU A 33 -0.81 6.52 -12.43
CA LEU A 33 -0.45 5.19 -11.96
C LEU A 33 -0.42 5.15 -10.43
N HIS A 34 0.12 6.19 -9.79
CA HIS A 34 0.20 6.28 -8.34
C HIS A 34 -1.17 6.50 -7.66
N ALA A 35 -2.15 7.03 -8.38
CA ALA A 35 -3.54 7.18 -7.96
C ALA A 35 -4.40 5.92 -8.21
N HIS A 36 -3.84 4.88 -8.86
CA HIS A 36 -4.59 3.65 -9.11
C HIS A 36 -4.83 2.88 -7.81
N GLU A 37 -6.06 2.41 -7.59
CA GLU A 37 -6.46 1.74 -6.35
C GLU A 37 -5.53 0.58 -5.97
N SER A 38 -5.13 -0.24 -6.95
CA SER A 38 -4.20 -1.36 -6.70
C SER A 38 -2.83 -0.89 -6.18
N VAL A 39 -2.35 0.25 -6.65
CA VAL A 39 -1.06 0.85 -6.25
C VAL A 39 -1.19 1.46 -4.85
N LEU A 40 -2.30 2.10 -4.55
CA LEU A 40 -2.59 2.64 -3.21
C LEU A 40 -2.74 1.54 -2.17
N LYS A 41 -3.46 0.47 -2.50
CA LYS A 41 -3.58 -0.72 -1.66
C LYS A 41 -2.21 -1.36 -1.40
N ALA A 42 -1.38 -1.49 -2.44
CA ALA A 42 -0.02 -1.99 -2.29
C ALA A 42 0.84 -1.09 -1.39
N LYS A 43 0.77 0.24 -1.54
CA LYS A 43 1.46 1.19 -0.65
C LYS A 43 0.99 1.08 0.80
N ALA A 44 -0.32 0.98 1.02
CA ALA A 44 -0.91 0.81 2.34
C ALA A 44 -0.44 -0.49 3.02
N MET A 45 -0.43 -1.61 2.28
CA MET A 45 0.08 -2.89 2.78
C MET A 45 1.56 -2.83 3.17
N VAL A 46 2.39 -2.17 2.36
CA VAL A 46 3.82 -1.97 2.67
C VAL A 46 4.01 -1.08 3.89
N ALA A 47 3.26 0.02 3.99
CA ALA A 47 3.30 0.93 5.14
C ALA A 47 2.89 0.21 6.43
N PHE A 48 1.84 -0.60 6.39
CA PHE A 48 1.38 -1.42 7.53
C PHE A 48 2.46 -2.43 7.96
N HIS A 49 3.05 -3.15 7.01
CA HIS A 49 4.08 -4.15 7.31
C HIS A 49 5.36 -3.53 7.91
N ARG A 50 5.69 -2.31 7.50
CA ARG A 50 6.85 -1.56 8.01
C ARG A 50 6.56 -0.82 9.32
N GLY A 51 5.35 -0.90 9.86
CA GLY A 51 4.93 -0.14 11.04
C GLY A 51 4.86 1.37 10.80
N ASN A 52 4.82 1.83 9.55
CA ASN A 52 4.68 3.24 9.19
C ASN A 52 3.20 3.63 9.13
N PHE A 53 2.56 3.68 10.31
CA PHE A 53 1.14 3.98 10.41
C PHE A 53 0.79 5.41 9.97
N LYS A 54 1.71 6.37 10.13
CA LYS A 54 1.51 7.75 9.66
C LYS A 54 1.28 7.81 8.14
N GLU A 55 2.06 7.04 7.38
CA GLU A 55 1.88 6.94 5.93
C GLU A 55 0.61 6.16 5.57
N LEU A 56 0.28 5.10 6.31
CA LEU A 56 -0.97 4.38 6.14
C LEU A 56 -2.20 5.30 6.31
N TYR A 57 -2.26 6.06 7.40
CA TYR A 57 -3.35 7.01 7.63
C TYR A 57 -3.37 8.10 6.57
N ARG A 58 -2.22 8.65 6.20
CA ARG A 58 -2.13 9.60 5.09
C ARG A 58 -2.68 9.01 3.79
N LEU A 59 -2.35 7.77 3.43
CA LEU A 59 -2.88 7.12 2.23
C LEU A 59 -4.40 6.94 2.29
N LEU A 60 -4.93 6.53 3.44
CA LEU A 60 -6.37 6.34 3.66
C LEU A 60 -7.15 7.67 3.69
N GLU A 61 -6.56 8.74 4.24
CA GLU A 61 -7.16 10.07 4.32
C GLU A 61 -7.06 10.84 2.99
N SER A 62 -5.91 10.76 2.31
CA SER A 62 -5.67 11.41 1.01
C SER A 62 -6.44 10.74 -0.12
N HIS A 63 -6.68 9.43 -0.01
CA HIS A 63 -7.49 8.67 -0.94
C HIS A 63 -8.76 8.20 -0.24
N THR A 64 -9.64 9.16 0.07
CA THR A 64 -11.06 8.87 -0.12
C THR A 64 -11.17 8.39 -1.56
N PHE A 65 -11.65 7.16 -1.79
CA PHE A 65 -12.10 6.70 -3.09
C PHE A 65 -12.90 7.82 -3.72
N SER A 66 -12.26 8.60 -4.58
CA SER A 66 -12.76 9.94 -4.81
C SER A 66 -14.03 9.80 -5.62
N ALA A 67 -15.08 10.50 -5.23
CA ALA A 67 -16.33 10.66 -5.96
C ALA A 67 -16.15 11.33 -7.35
N HIS A 68 -14.95 11.25 -7.94
CA HIS A 68 -14.57 11.84 -9.22
C HIS A 68 -15.16 11.08 -10.43
N ASN A 69 -15.93 10.00 -10.21
CA ASN A 69 -16.87 9.49 -11.21
C ASN A 69 -18.06 10.45 -11.47
N HIS A 70 -18.18 11.58 -10.77
CA HIS A 70 -19.25 12.57 -10.98
C HIS A 70 -19.01 13.53 -12.17
N THR A 71 -18.25 13.16 -13.19
CA THR A 71 -18.19 13.92 -14.46
C THR A 71 -18.62 13.06 -15.64
N LYS A 72 -19.73 12.33 -15.47
CA LYS A 72 -20.51 11.75 -16.57
C LYS A 72 -22.03 11.79 -16.34
N LEU A 73 -22.48 12.84 -15.64
CA LEU A 73 -23.88 13.28 -15.56
C LEU A 73 -23.96 14.79 -15.86
N GLN A 74 -23.29 15.22 -16.94
CA GLN A 74 -23.65 16.42 -17.69
C GLN A 74 -24.08 15.98 -19.10
#